data_AF-A0A7Y5SLT4-F1
#
_entry.id   AF-A0A7Y5SLT4-F1
#
_cell.length_a   1.000
_cell.length_b   1.000
_cell.length_c   1.000
_cell.angle_alpha   90.00
_cell.angle_beta   90.00
_cell.angle_gamma   90.00
#
_symmetry.space_group_name_H-M   'P 1'
#
loop_
_entity.id
_entity.type
_entity.pdbx_description
1 polymer ?
#
loop_
_entity_poly.entity_id
_entity_poly.type
_entity_poly.pdbx_seq_one_letter_code
_entity_poly.pdbx_strand_id
1 'polypeptide(L)'
;MIRGNYLHDVHRSQFAQGAPNNGMFIDQGSKGYLFEKNVIHDTSAELVRFNDCQRDWHTWRDNHFGAREEVLAAGKQTVDNAGPQPPYRERFTRQEF
;
A
#
# COMPACT_ATOMS: atom_id res chain seq x y z
N MET A 1 13.20 -5.10 1.66
CA MET A 1 12.29 -4.63 2.72
C MET A 1 11.31 -3.66 2.10
N ILE A 2 10.01 -3.80 2.38
CA ILE A 2 8.94 -2.93 1.90
C ILE A 2 8.28 -2.35 3.15
N ARG A 3 8.53 -1.07 3.43
CA ARG A 3 8.15 -0.48 4.71
C ARG A 3 7.64 0.95 4.61
N GLY A 4 6.68 1.30 5.48
CA GLY A 4 6.26 2.68 5.69
C GLY A 4 5.43 3.25 4.55
N ASN A 5 4.83 2.39 3.73
CA ASN A 5 4.03 2.82 2.59
C ASN A 5 2.57 3.03 2.99
N TYR A 6 1.92 3.97 2.33
CA TYR A 6 0.49 4.23 2.45
C TYR A 6 -0.13 4.11 1.06
N LEU A 7 -0.92 3.06 0.84
CA LEU A 7 -1.54 2.74 -0.46
C LEU A 7 -3.06 2.78 -0.30
N HIS A 8 -3.72 3.63 -1.08
CA HIS A 8 -5.15 3.88 -0.97
C HIS A 8 -5.74 4.34 -2.31
N ASP A 9 -7.08 4.39 -2.39
CA ASP A 9 -7.85 4.86 -3.55
C ASP A 9 -7.44 4.17 -4.86
N VAL A 10 -7.23 2.84 -4.81
CA VAL A 10 -6.84 2.07 -5.98
C VAL A 10 -8.07 1.79 -6.84
N HIS A 11 -8.22 2.52 -7.93
CA HIS A 11 -9.33 2.36 -8.88
C HIS A 11 -9.01 1.34 -9.98
N ARG A 12 -10.06 0.76 -10.56
CA ARG A 12 -9.97 -0.06 -11.77
C ARG A 12 -10.92 0.48 -12.85
N SER A 13 -10.36 0.74 -14.02
CA SER A 13 -11.14 1.13 -15.20
C SER A 13 -12.02 -0.01 -15.69
N GLN A 14 -13.22 0.31 -16.19
CA GLN A 14 -14.10 -0.66 -16.89
C GLN A 14 -13.45 -1.26 -18.15
N PHE A 15 -12.43 -0.61 -18.70
CA PHE A 15 -11.72 -1.07 -19.90
C PHE A 15 -10.44 -1.88 -19.56
N ALA A 16 -10.14 -2.08 -18.27
CA ALA A 16 -8.93 -2.77 -17.85
C ALA A 16 -8.99 -4.27 -18.17
N GLN A 17 -7.96 -4.77 -18.86
CA GLN A 17 -7.74 -6.19 -19.12
C GLN A 17 -6.67 -6.75 -18.15
N GLY A 18 -6.73 -8.04 -17.85
CA GLY A 18 -5.73 -8.72 -17.01
C GLY A 18 -5.96 -8.61 -15.50
N ALA A 19 -4.89 -8.72 -14.72
CA ALA A 19 -4.94 -8.88 -13.26
C ALA A 19 -5.68 -7.72 -12.55
N PRO A 20 -6.41 -7.98 -11.45
CA PRO A 20 -7.04 -6.96 -10.60
C PRO A 20 -6.08 -5.89 -10.05
N ASN A 21 -6.60 -4.70 -9.72
CA ASN A 21 -5.81 -3.62 -9.11
C ASN A 21 -5.89 -3.73 -7.58
N ASN A 22 -4.86 -4.32 -6.99
CA ASN A 22 -4.72 -4.56 -5.55
C ASN A 22 -3.95 -3.42 -4.90
N GLY A 23 -3.92 -3.38 -3.56
CA GLY A 23 -2.99 -2.50 -2.85
C GLY A 23 -1.55 -2.94 -3.09
N MET A 24 -1.26 -4.21 -2.81
CA MET A 24 0.04 -4.82 -3.06
C MET A 24 -0.11 -6.12 -3.84
N PHE A 25 0.73 -6.32 -4.84
CA PHE A 25 0.78 -7.56 -5.62
C PHE A 25 2.14 -8.23 -5.48
N ILE A 26 2.17 -9.39 -4.83
CA ILE A 26 3.38 -10.17 -4.61
C ILE A 26 3.42 -11.30 -5.64
N ASP A 27 4.29 -11.15 -6.62
CA ASP A 27 4.33 -12.00 -7.80
C ASP A 27 5.27 -13.21 -7.65
N GLN A 28 5.20 -14.10 -8.64
CA GLN A 28 5.80 -15.42 -8.65
C GLN A 28 7.26 -15.41 -8.20
N GLY A 29 7.59 -16.33 -7.29
CA GLY A 29 8.97 -16.55 -6.84
C GLY A 29 9.49 -15.52 -5.82
N SER A 30 8.72 -14.49 -5.47
CA SER A 30 9.07 -13.57 -4.38
C SER A 30 9.20 -14.32 -3.05
N LYS A 31 10.35 -14.18 -2.35
CA LYS A 31 10.62 -14.82 -1.05
C LYS A 31 11.52 -13.94 -0.16
N GLY A 32 11.45 -14.12 1.15
CA GLY A 32 12.39 -13.55 2.13
C GLY A 32 12.25 -12.05 2.43
N TYR A 33 11.26 -11.36 1.85
CA TYR A 33 11.00 -9.95 2.15
C TYR A 33 10.41 -9.73 3.55
N LEU A 34 10.85 -8.64 4.19
CA LEU A 34 10.16 -8.01 5.31
C LEU A 34 9.17 -6.96 4.79
N PHE A 35 7.89 -7.13 5.10
CA PHE A 35 6.82 -6.15 4.95
C PHE A 35 6.49 -5.56 6.31
N GLU A 36 6.71 -4.26 6.48
CA GLU A 36 6.56 -3.62 7.79
C GLU A 36 5.84 -2.27 7.72
N LYS A 37 4.93 -1.97 8.65
CA LYS A 37 4.38 -0.61 8.81
C LYS A 37 3.77 -0.06 7.51
N ASN A 38 3.16 -0.92 6.70
CA ASN A 38 2.41 -0.48 5.53
C ASN A 38 0.92 -0.35 5.89
N VAL A 39 0.28 0.68 5.36
CA VAL A 39 -1.15 0.96 5.54
C VAL A 39 -1.83 0.81 4.18
N ILE A 40 -2.87 -0.02 4.10
CA ILE A 40 -3.63 -0.26 2.85
C ILE A 40 -5.13 -0.27 3.13
N HIS A 41 -5.89 0.52 2.36
CA HIS A 41 -7.36 0.50 2.33
C HIS A 41 -7.87 0.92 0.94
N ASP A 42 -9.19 0.86 0.74
CA ASP A 42 -9.90 1.37 -0.44
C ASP A 42 -9.28 0.92 -1.77
N THR A 43 -9.09 -0.40 -1.90
CA THR A 43 -8.62 -1.03 -3.12
C THR A 43 -9.79 -1.60 -3.93
N SER A 44 -9.73 -1.50 -5.26
CA SER A 44 -10.76 -2.08 -6.15
C SER A 44 -10.85 -3.62 -6.10
N ALA A 45 -9.84 -4.27 -5.54
CA ALA A 45 -9.75 -5.72 -5.37
C ALA A 45 -9.13 -6.04 -3.99
N GLU A 46 -8.24 -7.02 -3.91
CA GLU A 46 -7.62 -7.43 -2.65
C GLU A 46 -6.63 -6.37 -2.13
N LEU A 47 -6.50 -6.27 -0.80
CA LEU A 47 -5.51 -5.38 -0.18
C LEU A 47 -4.08 -5.87 -0.46
N VAL A 48 -3.88 -7.19 -0.39
CA VAL A 48 -2.63 -7.87 -0.74
C VAL A 48 -2.96 -9.14 -1.51
N ARG A 49 -2.50 -9.24 -2.74
CA ARG A 49 -2.64 -10.42 -3.60
C ARG A 49 -1.31 -11.15 -3.73
N PHE A 50 -1.35 -12.47 -3.74
CA PHE A 50 -0.21 -13.34 -4.01
C PHE A 50 -0.44 -14.11 -5.31
N ASN A 51 0.56 -14.17 -6.19
CA ASN A 51 0.54 -15.02 -7.39
C ASN A 51 1.76 -15.94 -7.37
N ASP A 52 1.53 -17.26 -7.35
CA ASP A 52 2.57 -18.29 -7.17
C ASP A 52 3.63 -17.91 -6.12
N CYS A 53 3.11 -17.38 -5.02
CA CYS A 53 3.80 -16.88 -3.85
C CYS A 53 2.93 -17.15 -2.62
N GLN A 54 3.54 -17.27 -1.45
CA GLN A 54 2.83 -17.53 -0.20
C GLN A 54 3.19 -16.48 0.84
N ARG A 55 2.22 -16.10 1.66
CA ARG A 55 2.39 -15.08 2.71
C ARG A 55 3.52 -15.45 3.68
N ASP A 56 3.63 -16.71 4.05
CA ASP A 56 4.61 -17.25 5.01
C ASP A 56 6.03 -17.36 4.43
N TRP A 57 6.21 -17.16 3.13
CA TRP A 57 7.54 -16.99 2.52
C TRP A 57 8.18 -15.64 2.89
N HIS A 58 7.47 -14.83 3.67
CA HIS A 58 7.82 -13.46 4.03
C HIS A 58 7.59 -13.20 5.52
N THR A 59 8.25 -12.16 6.02
CA THR A 59 8.04 -11.66 7.37
C THR A 59 7.09 -10.46 7.31
N TRP A 60 6.08 -10.46 8.18
CA TRP A 60 5.10 -9.38 8.29
C TRP A 60 5.12 -8.82 9.69
N ARG A 61 5.29 -7.50 9.83
CA ARG A 61 5.31 -6.82 11.13
C ARG A 61 4.51 -5.53 11.07
N ASP A 62 3.54 -5.37 11.96
CA ASP A 62 2.90 -4.06 12.19
C ASP A 62 2.33 -3.43 10.92
N ASN A 63 1.70 -4.22 10.04
CA ASN A 63 1.01 -3.68 8.87
C ASN A 63 -0.49 -3.54 9.19
N HIS A 64 -1.15 -2.53 8.61
CA HIS A 64 -2.57 -2.25 8.84
C HIS A 64 -3.32 -2.32 7.51
N PHE A 65 -4.10 -3.39 7.32
CA PHE A 65 -4.86 -3.65 6.11
C PHE A 65 -6.33 -3.84 6.49
N GLY A 66 -7.25 -3.07 5.91
CA GLY A 66 -8.66 -3.20 6.27
C GLY A 66 -9.50 -1.98 5.91
N ALA A 67 -10.55 -1.76 6.71
CA ALA A 67 -11.42 -0.60 6.56
C ALA A 67 -10.67 0.70 6.85
N ARG A 68 -10.96 1.74 6.06
CA ARG A 68 -10.31 3.05 6.10
C ARG A 68 -10.14 3.59 7.52
N GLU A 69 -11.23 3.76 8.26
CA GLU A 69 -11.19 4.40 9.58
C GLU A 69 -10.31 3.63 10.58
N GLU A 70 -10.37 2.30 10.55
CA GLU A 70 -9.59 1.44 11.43
C GLU A 70 -8.09 1.54 11.15
N VAL A 71 -7.71 1.47 9.87
CA VAL A 71 -6.29 1.50 9.49
C VAL A 71 -5.68 2.89 9.58
N LEU A 72 -6.46 3.95 9.38
CA LEU A 72 -6.00 5.32 9.59
C LEU A 72 -5.73 5.60 11.07
N ALA A 73 -6.58 5.07 11.96
CA ALA A 73 -6.35 5.17 13.40
C ALA A 73 -5.12 4.36 13.84
N ALA A 74 -5.04 3.09 13.44
CA ALA A 74 -3.95 2.19 13.84
C ALA A 74 -2.59 2.58 13.23
N GLY A 75 -2.58 3.00 11.96
CA GLY A 75 -1.39 3.33 11.18
C GLY A 75 -1.05 4.81 11.10
N LYS A 76 -1.62 5.65 11.97
CA LYS A 76 -1.54 7.12 11.87
C LYS A 76 -0.12 7.64 11.61
N GLN A 77 0.86 7.14 12.36
CA GLN A 77 2.25 7.58 12.20
C GLN A 77 2.83 7.23 10.82
N THR A 78 2.49 6.08 10.25
CA THR A 78 2.88 5.73 8.88
C THR A 78 2.24 6.70 7.89
N VAL A 79 0.94 6.98 8.03
CA VAL A 79 0.21 7.86 7.12
C VAL A 79 0.79 9.28 7.13
N ASP A 80 1.05 9.84 8.31
CA ASP A 80 1.61 11.20 8.46
C ASP A 80 3.02 11.34 7.81
N ASN A 81 3.76 10.23 7.80
CA ASN A 81 5.15 10.17 7.33
C ASN A 81 5.29 9.66 5.89
N ALA A 82 4.25 9.07 5.31
CA ALA A 82 4.28 8.59 3.94
C ALA A 82 4.30 9.77 2.96
N GLY A 83 4.94 9.55 1.80
CA GLY A 83 5.03 10.55 0.74
C GLY A 83 6.06 11.67 1.01
N PRO A 84 5.95 12.80 0.28
CA PRO A 84 6.91 13.88 0.34
C PRO A 84 7.02 14.51 1.73
N GLN A 85 8.26 14.76 2.17
CA GLN A 85 8.58 15.46 3.41
C GLN A 85 9.01 16.90 3.14
N PRO A 86 8.93 17.83 4.11
CA PRO A 86 9.51 19.16 3.97
C PRO A 86 11.00 19.10 3.57
N PRO A 87 11.47 19.98 2.67
CA PRO A 87 10.71 21.05 2.00
C PRO A 87 9.97 20.60 0.73
N TYR A 88 10.15 19.35 0.27
CA TYR A 88 9.59 18.87 -1.00
C TYR A 88 8.07 18.76 -1.00
N ARG A 89 7.44 18.53 0.17
CA ARG A 89 5.99 18.54 0.35
C ARG A 89 5.34 19.84 -0.15
N GLU A 90 6.00 20.98 0.05
CA GLU A 90 5.47 22.28 -0.38
C GLU A 90 5.35 22.36 -1.90
N ARG A 91 6.23 21.68 -2.66
CA ARG A 91 6.19 21.72 -4.12
C ARG A 91 4.96 21.04 -4.72
N PHE A 92 4.34 20.11 -3.99
CA PHE A 92 3.12 19.42 -4.40
C PHE A 92 1.84 20.13 -3.96
N THR A 93 1.95 21.11 -3.07
CA THR A 93 0.80 21.87 -2.52
C THR A 93 0.71 23.28 -3.08
N ARG A 94 1.78 23.79 -3.70
CA ARG A 94 1.74 25.01 -4.52
C ARG A 94 1.02 24.70 -5.83
N GLN A 95 -0.27 25.02 -5.90
CA GLN A 95 -0.98 25.16 -7.17
C GLN A 95 -0.43 26.39 -7.90
N GLU A 96 0.55 26.20 -8.79
CA GLU A 96 0.74 27.12 -9.92
C GLU A 96 0.25 26.41 -11.18
N PHE A 97 -1.06 26.52 -11.42
CA PHE A 97 -1.72 26.33 -12.70
C PHE A 97 -2.80 27.40 -12.85
#